data_AF-A0A428SZT4-F1
#
_entry.id   AF-A0A428SZT4-F1
#
_cell.length_a   1.000
_cell.length_b   1.000
_cell.length_c   1.000
_cell.angle_alpha   90.00
_cell.angle_beta   90.00
_cell.angle_gamma   90.00
#
_symmetry.space_group_name_H-M   'P 1'
#
loop_
_entity.id
_entity.type
_entity.pdbx_description
1 polymer ?
#
loop_
_entity_poly.entity_id
_entity_poly.type
_entity_poly.pdbx_seq_one_letter_code
_entity_poly.pdbx_strand_id
1 'polypeptide(L)'
;MHFTSYLSVAFLALGLTVASPQGTPSNRSPAPRFENGMYVVGRNARFVNRKTFTFPGTKLPSGLSASNYPAGDSHSFLPANVKVWNNYLELHVPGGQTRMPYKCAEVVTDVQNIKYASVRTVAVFSEPAGVCNGMFFYRSDTQEIDIEWLSDPESQSNAGTRHVWFTNQDQKRRRQEHLQGRDTSQEPNHDRARVPRRLDCRSGSVLH
;
A
#
# COMPACT_ATOMS: atom_id res chain seq x y z
N MET A 1 -10.76 -69.59 25.29
CA MET A 1 -9.87 -69.28 24.16
C MET A 1 -10.41 -68.03 23.48
N HIS A 2 -9.83 -66.86 23.74
CA HIS A 2 -10.16 -65.62 23.04
C HIS A 2 -8.86 -64.99 22.57
N PHE A 3 -8.58 -65.11 21.27
CA PHE A 3 -7.53 -64.39 20.59
C PHE A 3 -8.16 -63.14 19.97
N THR A 4 -7.88 -61.97 20.52
CA THR A 4 -8.18 -60.68 19.89
C THR A 4 -7.05 -60.32 18.95
N SER A 5 -7.34 -60.35 17.64
CA SER A 5 -6.45 -59.87 16.58
C SER A 5 -6.35 -58.35 16.60
N TYR A 6 -5.12 -57.84 16.54
CA TYR A 6 -4.83 -56.43 16.27
C TYR A 6 -4.78 -56.22 14.75
N LEU A 7 -5.72 -55.46 14.19
CA LEU A 7 -5.57 -54.88 12.86
C LEU A 7 -4.78 -53.58 12.99
N SER A 8 -3.54 -53.59 12.51
CA SER A 8 -2.73 -52.38 12.32
C SER A 8 -3.22 -51.63 11.07
N VAL A 9 -3.77 -50.44 11.25
CA VAL A 9 -4.05 -49.51 10.14
C VAL A 9 -2.77 -48.73 9.86
N ALA A 10 -2.07 -49.07 8.77
CA ALA A 10 -0.95 -48.28 8.27
C ALA A 10 -1.50 -47.02 7.59
N PHE A 11 -1.35 -45.86 8.25
CA PHE A 11 -1.57 -44.57 7.61
C PHE A 11 -0.41 -44.27 6.66
N LEU A 12 -0.64 -44.42 5.36
CA LEU A 12 0.25 -43.89 4.33
C LEU A 12 0.11 -42.35 4.32
N ALA A 13 1.00 -41.65 5.01
CA ALA A 13 1.11 -40.20 4.91
C ALA A 13 1.75 -39.84 3.56
N LEU A 14 0.93 -39.66 2.52
CA LEU A 14 1.31 -38.98 1.29
C LEU A 14 1.65 -37.54 1.65
N GLY A 15 2.95 -37.25 1.77
CA GLY A 15 3.48 -35.91 1.95
C GLY A 15 3.15 -35.05 0.73
N LEU A 16 2.04 -34.32 0.81
CA LEU A 16 1.83 -33.14 -0.03
C LEU A 16 2.87 -32.11 0.40
N THR A 17 3.98 -32.04 -0.33
CA THR A 17 4.85 -30.87 -0.30
C THR A 17 4.03 -29.71 -0.86
N VAL A 18 3.41 -28.95 0.04
CA VAL A 18 2.88 -27.63 -0.32
C VAL A 18 4.12 -26.82 -0.68
N ALA A 19 4.34 -26.64 -1.99
CA ALA A 19 5.32 -25.68 -2.46
C ALA A 19 4.93 -24.35 -1.83
N SER A 20 5.68 -23.95 -0.80
CA SER A 20 5.57 -22.59 -0.29
C SER A 20 5.88 -21.71 -1.50
N PRO A 21 5.00 -20.78 -1.90
CA PRO A 21 5.35 -19.85 -2.97
C PRO A 21 6.68 -19.22 -2.55
N GLN A 22 7.74 -19.51 -3.31
CA GLN A 22 9.02 -18.83 -3.16
C GLN A 22 8.69 -17.36 -3.37
N GLY A 23 8.64 -16.61 -2.27
CA GLY A 23 8.35 -15.20 -2.30
C GLY A 23 9.32 -14.58 -3.30
N THR A 24 8.79 -14.05 -4.39
CA THR A 24 9.55 -13.21 -5.31
C THR A 24 10.30 -12.20 -4.44
N PRO A 25 11.62 -12.01 -4.63
CA PRO A 25 12.36 -11.03 -3.87
C PRO A 25 11.57 -9.72 -3.90
N SER A 26 11.16 -9.25 -2.72
CA SER A 26 10.44 -8.00 -2.59
C SER A 26 11.26 -6.94 -3.34
N ASN A 27 10.71 -6.37 -4.42
CA ASN A 27 11.31 -5.29 -5.23
C ASN A 27 11.41 -3.99 -4.42
N ARG A 28 12.07 -4.05 -3.26
CA ARG A 28 12.34 -2.89 -2.42
C ARG A 28 13.41 -2.07 -3.11
N SER A 29 13.29 -0.76 -2.95
CA SER A 29 14.38 0.12 -3.33
C SER A 29 15.63 -0.17 -2.51
N PRO A 30 16.82 0.08 -3.10
CA PRO A 30 18.06 0.04 -2.34
C PRO A 30 17.98 0.92 -1.10
N ALA A 31 18.60 0.46 -0.02
CA ALA A 31 18.75 1.27 1.17
C ALA A 31 19.54 2.56 0.82
N PRO A 32 19.19 3.72 1.41
CA PRO A 32 19.95 4.93 1.20
C PRO A 32 21.38 4.79 1.75
N ARG A 33 22.35 5.46 1.11
CA ARG A 33 23.71 5.58 1.63
C ARG A 33 23.71 6.54 2.81
N PHE A 34 24.61 6.35 3.77
CA PHE A 34 24.79 7.30 4.89
C PHE A 34 26.19 7.93 4.79
N GLU A 35 26.23 9.23 4.54
CA GLU A 35 27.46 9.98 4.23
C GLU A 35 27.42 11.33 4.96
N ASN A 36 28.48 11.66 5.71
CA ASN A 36 28.62 12.93 6.43
C ASN A 36 27.40 13.30 7.30
N GLY A 37 26.88 12.32 8.04
CA GLY A 37 25.72 12.51 8.93
C GLY A 37 24.36 12.61 8.23
N MET A 38 24.29 12.32 6.92
CA MET A 38 23.06 12.43 6.14
C MET A 38 22.75 11.16 5.33
N TYR A 39 21.47 10.87 5.15
CA TYR A 39 20.98 9.84 4.23
C TYR A 39 20.94 10.39 2.80
N VAL A 40 21.67 9.76 1.89
CA VAL A 40 21.79 10.14 0.48
C VAL A 40 20.93 9.22 -0.38
N VAL A 41 20.05 9.83 -1.17
CA VAL A 41 19.04 9.15 -1.99
C VAL A 41 19.09 9.64 -3.43
N GLY A 42 19.12 8.72 -4.40
CA GLY A 42 18.97 9.04 -5.82
C GLY A 42 20.04 10.00 -6.35
N ARG A 43 19.61 11.13 -6.96
CA ARG A 43 20.47 12.19 -7.52
C ARG A 43 21.13 13.07 -6.43
N ASN A 44 21.62 12.45 -5.35
CA ASN A 44 22.23 13.11 -4.18
C ASN A 44 21.29 13.97 -3.32
N ALA A 45 19.99 13.66 -3.28
CA ALA A 45 19.10 14.27 -2.29
C ALA A 45 19.52 13.82 -0.88
N ARG A 46 19.62 14.76 0.06
CA ARG A 46 20.12 14.53 1.42
C ARG A 46 19.03 14.73 2.46
N PHE A 47 18.90 13.78 3.38
CA PHE A 47 17.94 13.81 4.46
C PHE A 47 18.62 13.55 5.80
N VAL A 48 18.23 14.28 6.84
CA VAL A 48 18.77 14.10 8.20
C VAL A 48 18.07 12.98 8.97
N ASN A 49 16.85 12.62 8.54
CA ASN A 49 16.04 11.59 9.18
C ASN A 49 15.70 10.47 8.20
N ARG A 50 15.58 9.24 8.73
CA ARG A 50 15.08 8.07 8.01
C ARG A 50 14.16 7.28 8.92
N LYS A 51 13.01 6.85 8.39
CA LYS A 51 12.14 5.86 9.03
C LYS A 51 11.83 4.75 8.02
N THR A 52 11.74 3.52 8.49
CA THR A 52 11.32 2.37 7.70
C THR A 52 10.27 1.62 8.50
N PHE A 53 9.12 1.37 7.86
CA PHE A 53 8.05 0.58 8.45
C PHE A 53 8.07 -0.81 7.85
N THR A 54 8.12 -1.80 8.73
CA THR A 54 7.86 -3.21 8.45
C THR A 54 6.72 -3.65 9.35
N PHE A 55 6.00 -4.70 8.97
CA PHE A 55 4.77 -5.10 9.65
C PHE A 55 4.87 -6.53 10.23
N PRO A 56 5.91 -6.86 11.02
CA PRO A 56 6.00 -8.17 11.63
C PRO A 56 4.89 -8.36 12.68
N GLY A 57 4.38 -9.59 12.80
CA GLY A 57 3.38 -9.93 13.80
C GLY A 57 1.99 -9.41 13.45
N THR A 58 1.30 -8.80 14.42
CA THR A 58 -0.13 -8.44 14.35
C THR A 58 -0.47 -7.01 14.76
N LYS A 59 0.54 -6.17 15.00
CA LYS A 59 0.37 -4.79 15.47
C LYS A 59 1.05 -3.79 14.54
N LEU A 60 0.50 -2.58 14.46
CA LEU A 60 1.18 -1.48 13.79
C LEU A 60 2.53 -1.19 14.46
N PRO A 61 3.59 -0.95 13.69
CA PRO A 61 4.88 -0.52 14.23
C PRO A 61 4.77 0.91 14.80
N SER A 62 5.60 1.22 15.79
CA SER A 62 5.68 2.57 16.37
C SER A 62 6.03 3.63 15.32
N GLY A 63 5.29 4.74 15.33
CA GLY A 63 5.36 5.82 14.35
C GLY A 63 4.20 5.82 13.35
N LEU A 64 3.28 4.85 13.44
CA LEU A 64 2.05 4.78 12.67
C LEU A 64 0.84 4.61 13.60
N SER A 65 -0.24 5.30 13.27
CA SER A 65 -1.51 5.22 13.98
C SER A 65 -2.65 4.96 13.00
N ALA A 66 -3.58 4.08 13.40
CA ALA A 66 -4.82 3.88 12.64
C ALA A 66 -5.74 5.08 12.86
N SER A 67 -6.21 5.66 11.76
CA SER A 67 -7.02 6.88 11.79
C SER A 67 -8.48 6.57 12.12
N ASN A 68 -9.09 7.48 12.88
CA ASN A 68 -10.53 7.61 13.07
C ASN A 68 -11.02 9.01 12.64
N TYR A 69 -10.27 9.67 11.76
CA TYR A 69 -10.58 11.02 11.30
C TYR A 69 -11.94 11.05 10.56
N PRO A 70 -12.83 11.99 10.88
CA PRO A 70 -14.09 12.16 10.17
C PRO A 70 -13.86 12.83 8.81
N ALA A 71 -13.78 12.04 7.75
CA ALA A 71 -13.57 12.51 6.38
C ALA A 71 -14.90 12.88 5.68
N GLY A 72 -15.60 13.86 6.25
CA GLY A 72 -16.92 14.32 5.77
C GLY A 72 -17.99 13.22 5.80
N ASP A 73 -19.00 13.35 4.93
CA ASP A 73 -20.17 12.47 4.93
C ASP A 73 -20.04 11.26 3.99
N SER A 74 -19.03 11.24 3.13
CA SER A 74 -18.90 10.20 2.11
C SER A 74 -18.26 8.91 2.63
N HIS A 75 -17.32 9.02 3.58
CA HIS A 75 -16.60 7.87 4.12
C HIS A 75 -16.18 8.05 5.59
N SER A 76 -15.91 6.94 6.25
CA SER A 76 -15.41 6.91 7.64
C SER A 76 -14.25 5.94 7.76
N PHE A 77 -13.12 6.44 8.26
CA PHE A 77 -11.99 5.60 8.63
C PHE A 77 -12.28 4.89 9.95
N LEU A 78 -12.23 3.56 9.92
CA LEU A 78 -12.40 2.74 11.12
C LEU A 78 -11.06 2.09 11.49
N PRO A 79 -10.51 2.34 12.69
CA PRO A 79 -9.30 1.65 13.14
C PRO A 79 -9.41 0.12 13.09
N ALA A 80 -10.63 -0.41 13.26
CA ALA A 80 -10.91 -1.84 13.15
C ALA A 80 -10.62 -2.43 11.75
N ASN A 81 -10.63 -1.60 10.70
CA ASN A 81 -10.32 -1.99 9.33
C ASN A 81 -8.83 -1.93 9.00
N VAL A 82 -7.98 -1.52 9.95
CA VAL A 82 -6.52 -1.60 9.83
C VAL A 82 -6.04 -2.90 10.44
N LYS A 83 -5.42 -3.76 9.63
CA LYS A 83 -4.86 -5.05 10.08
C LYS A 83 -3.39 -5.13 9.75
N VAL A 84 -2.63 -5.74 10.65
CA VAL A 84 -1.27 -6.22 10.35
C VAL A 84 -1.32 -7.73 10.33
N TRP A 85 -1.02 -8.31 9.18
CA TRP A 85 -1.12 -9.74 8.97
C TRP A 85 -0.14 -10.20 7.88
N ASN A 86 0.48 -11.36 8.10
CA ASN A 86 1.40 -11.99 7.15
C ASN A 86 2.53 -11.06 6.65
N ASN A 87 3.08 -10.22 7.53
CA ASN A 87 4.09 -9.20 7.21
C ASN A 87 3.63 -8.02 6.34
N TYR A 88 2.32 -7.82 6.18
CA TYR A 88 1.72 -6.69 5.48
C TYR A 88 0.89 -5.82 6.42
N LEU A 89 0.81 -4.53 6.07
CA LEU A 89 -0.29 -3.67 6.46
C LEU A 89 -1.43 -3.90 5.47
N GLU A 90 -2.61 -4.23 5.97
CA GLU A 90 -3.82 -4.35 5.19
C GLU A 90 -4.82 -3.27 5.61
N LEU A 91 -5.30 -2.51 4.63
CA LEU A 91 -6.32 -1.48 4.79
C LEU A 91 -7.62 -2.02 4.16
N HIS A 92 -8.60 -2.33 4.99
CA HIS A 92 -9.80 -3.04 4.55
C HIS A 92 -10.93 -2.07 4.20
N VAL A 93 -11.58 -2.33 3.07
CA VAL A 93 -12.85 -1.71 2.67
C VAL A 93 -13.88 -2.83 2.54
N PRO A 94 -14.90 -2.89 3.40
CA PRO A 94 -15.97 -3.87 3.26
C PRO A 94 -16.64 -3.74 1.89
N GLY A 95 -16.81 -4.85 1.18
CA GLY A 95 -17.51 -4.88 -0.11
C GLY A 95 -19.02 -4.73 0.05
N GLY A 96 -19.70 -4.33 -1.03
CA GLY A 96 -21.17 -4.30 -1.09
C GLY A 96 -21.85 -3.18 -0.30
N GLN A 97 -21.11 -2.16 0.11
CA GLN A 97 -21.69 -1.02 0.81
C GLN A 97 -22.54 -0.17 -0.14
N THR A 98 -23.80 0.07 0.23
CA THR A 98 -24.76 0.82 -0.59
C THR A 98 -25.20 2.13 0.04
N ARG A 99 -24.71 2.45 1.25
CA ARG A 99 -25.08 3.66 2.00
C ARG A 99 -23.83 4.31 2.60
N MET A 100 -23.75 5.63 2.44
CA MET A 100 -22.74 6.46 3.06
C MET A 100 -23.04 6.67 4.56
N PRO A 101 -22.02 6.95 5.39
CA PRO A 101 -20.60 7.00 5.01
C PRO A 101 -20.00 5.61 4.83
N TYR A 102 -19.29 5.41 3.71
CA TYR A 102 -18.61 4.15 3.39
C TYR A 102 -17.46 3.89 4.36
N LYS A 103 -17.44 2.70 4.94
CA LYS A 103 -16.42 2.27 5.89
C LYS A 103 -15.14 1.89 5.13
N CYS A 104 -14.03 2.42 5.58
CA CYS A 104 -12.70 2.20 4.99
C CYS A 104 -11.63 2.25 6.09
N ALA A 105 -10.37 2.38 5.70
CA ALA A 105 -9.23 2.39 6.61
C ALA A 105 -8.19 3.40 6.16
N GLU A 106 -7.54 4.03 7.13
CA GLU A 106 -6.40 4.92 6.92
C GLU A 106 -5.39 4.68 8.04
N VAL A 107 -4.11 4.80 7.69
CA VAL A 107 -3.02 4.87 8.66
C VAL A 107 -2.25 6.15 8.40
N VAL A 108 -1.96 6.88 9.46
CA VAL A 108 -1.21 8.14 9.43
C VAL A 108 0.13 7.96 10.14
N THR A 109 1.12 8.77 9.75
CA THR A 109 2.37 8.86 10.51
C THR A 109 2.18 9.71 11.76
N ASP A 110 2.78 9.31 12.88
CA ASP A 110 2.82 10.12 14.10
C ASP A 110 3.72 11.37 13.92
N VAL A 111 4.70 11.27 13.00
CA VAL A 111 5.54 12.41 12.60
C VAL A 111 4.72 13.35 11.72
N GLN A 112 4.70 14.62 12.10
CA GLN A 112 4.00 15.69 11.38
C GLN A 112 5.01 16.68 10.77
N ASN A 113 4.52 17.65 9.99
CA ASN A 113 5.32 18.75 9.42
C ASN A 113 6.48 18.29 8.53
N ILE A 114 6.29 17.21 7.78
CA ILE A 114 7.27 16.71 6.82
C ILE A 114 7.26 17.61 5.58
N LYS A 115 8.22 18.55 5.51
CA LYS A 115 8.34 19.46 4.36
C LYS A 115 9.01 18.81 3.14
N TYR A 116 10.03 17.99 3.39
CA TYR A 116 10.78 17.28 2.34
C TYR A 116 10.98 15.81 2.69
N ALA A 117 10.60 14.91 1.78
CA ALA A 117 10.75 13.47 1.92
C ALA A 117 11.02 12.79 0.57
N SER A 118 11.73 11.66 0.65
CA SER A 118 11.68 10.61 -0.38
C SER A 118 10.94 9.42 0.21
N VAL A 119 9.74 9.16 -0.27
CA VAL A 119 8.88 8.05 0.17
C VAL A 119 8.94 6.94 -0.85
N ARG A 120 9.00 5.72 -0.34
CA ARG A 120 9.03 4.51 -1.15
C ARG A 120 8.15 3.48 -0.53
N THR A 121 7.20 3.00 -1.32
CA THR A 121 6.21 2.04 -0.86
C THR A 121 6.20 0.86 -1.81
N VAL A 122 6.12 -0.33 -1.23
CA VAL A 122 5.78 -1.55 -1.95
C VAL A 122 4.33 -1.87 -1.55
N ALA A 123 3.42 -1.83 -2.51
CA ALA A 123 1.99 -1.99 -2.26
C ALA A 123 1.38 -3.00 -3.23
N VAL A 124 0.27 -3.61 -2.79
CA VAL A 124 -0.61 -4.41 -3.63
C VAL A 124 -1.95 -3.70 -3.62
N PHE A 125 -2.49 -3.41 -4.80
CA PHE A 125 -3.70 -2.61 -4.93
C PHE A 125 -4.94 -3.48 -5.09
N SER A 126 -6.06 -2.95 -4.60
CA SER A 126 -7.37 -3.56 -4.82
C SER A 126 -7.78 -3.43 -6.29
N GLU A 127 -8.28 -4.53 -6.87
CA GLU A 127 -8.77 -4.59 -8.25
C GLU A 127 -10.32 -4.45 -8.37
N PRO A 128 -11.15 -4.88 -7.39
CA PRO A 128 -12.59 -4.61 -7.44
C PRO A 128 -12.89 -3.11 -7.54
N ALA A 129 -13.75 -2.74 -8.49
CA ALA A 129 -14.14 -1.35 -8.75
C ALA A 129 -14.78 -0.69 -7.52
N GLY A 130 -14.55 0.62 -7.37
CA GLY A 130 -15.14 1.45 -6.30
C GLY A 130 -14.23 1.77 -5.12
N VAL A 131 -12.91 1.60 -5.24
CA VAL A 131 -11.93 1.93 -4.19
C VAL A 131 -10.78 2.79 -4.74
N CYS A 132 -10.41 3.84 -4.01
CA CYS A 132 -9.13 4.52 -4.18
C CYS A 132 -8.10 3.95 -3.21
N ASN A 133 -6.94 3.55 -3.72
CA ASN A 133 -5.79 3.15 -2.90
C ASN A 133 -4.80 4.31 -2.95
N GLY A 134 -4.67 5.06 -1.86
CA GLY A 134 -3.88 6.29 -1.82
C GLY A 134 -2.66 6.21 -0.91
N MET A 135 -1.58 6.88 -1.32
CA MET A 135 -0.47 7.27 -0.47
C MET A 135 -0.19 8.75 -0.72
N PHE A 136 -0.35 9.58 0.31
CA PHE A 136 -0.36 11.02 0.12
C PHE A 136 0.32 11.78 1.27
N PHE A 137 0.70 13.02 0.99
CA PHE A 137 1.07 14.02 2.00
C PHE A 137 -0.01 15.08 2.03
N TYR A 138 -0.66 15.25 3.17
CA TYR A 138 -1.72 16.25 3.36
C TYR A 138 -1.29 17.35 4.32
N ARG A 139 -1.53 18.60 3.94
CA ARG A 139 -1.46 19.77 4.82
C ARG A 139 -2.78 20.55 4.86
N SER A 140 -3.48 20.61 3.72
CA SER A 140 -4.80 21.26 3.55
C SER A 140 -5.36 20.85 2.18
N ASP A 141 -6.63 21.15 1.91
CA ASP A 141 -7.34 20.87 0.64
C ASP A 141 -6.74 21.52 -0.62
N THR A 142 -5.66 22.30 -0.48
CA THR A 142 -4.92 22.93 -1.59
C THR A 142 -3.42 22.68 -1.51
N GLN A 143 -2.99 21.82 -0.59
CA GLN A 143 -1.59 21.48 -0.34
C GLN A 143 -1.53 19.99 -0.04
N GLU A 144 -1.59 19.23 -1.12
CA GLU A 144 -1.60 17.77 -1.11
C GLU A 144 -0.73 17.22 -2.24
N ILE A 145 -0.04 16.12 -1.96
CA ILE A 145 0.69 15.34 -2.97
C ILE A 145 0.18 13.92 -2.90
N ASP A 146 -0.34 13.43 -4.02
CA ASP A 146 -1.04 12.15 -4.12
C ASP A 146 -0.30 11.14 -4.98
N ILE A 147 -0.37 9.89 -4.56
CA ILE A 147 -0.15 8.71 -5.40
C ILE A 147 -1.38 7.83 -5.23
N GLU A 148 -2.17 7.69 -6.28
CA GLU A 148 -3.46 7.01 -6.20
C GLU A 148 -3.61 5.93 -7.25
N TRP A 149 -4.23 4.82 -6.85
CA TRP A 149 -4.75 3.80 -7.75
C TRP A 149 -6.26 3.72 -7.59
N LEU A 150 -6.95 4.08 -8.66
CA LEU A 150 -8.40 3.97 -8.75
C LEU A 150 -8.75 2.61 -9.34
N SER A 151 -9.41 1.78 -8.55
CA SER A 151 -9.73 0.40 -8.95
C SER A 151 -10.83 0.30 -10.00
N ASP A 152 -11.60 1.37 -10.22
CA ASP A 152 -12.62 1.41 -11.26
C ASP A 152 -12.03 1.94 -12.59
N PRO A 153 -11.88 1.10 -13.63
CA PRO A 153 -11.38 1.55 -14.93
C PRO A 153 -12.31 2.59 -15.58
N GLU A 154 -13.60 2.56 -15.28
CA GLU A 154 -14.60 3.48 -15.83
C GLU A 154 -14.75 4.76 -15.00
N SER A 155 -13.95 4.93 -13.95
CA SER A 155 -13.91 6.21 -13.22
C SER A 155 -13.55 7.35 -14.17
N GLN A 156 -14.10 8.54 -13.90
CA GLN A 156 -13.87 9.73 -14.73
C GLN A 156 -12.38 10.01 -14.94
N SER A 157 -11.55 9.76 -13.93
CA SER A 157 -10.10 9.91 -14.03
C SER A 157 -9.49 8.85 -14.96
N ASN A 158 -9.84 7.57 -14.80
CA ASN A 158 -9.24 6.46 -15.57
C ASN A 158 -9.64 6.41 -17.05
N ALA A 159 -10.81 6.93 -17.44
CA ALA A 159 -11.27 6.97 -18.84
C ALA A 159 -11.14 5.62 -19.57
N GLY A 160 -11.52 4.52 -18.89
CA GLY A 160 -11.50 3.16 -19.42
C GLY A 160 -10.19 2.40 -19.22
N THR A 161 -9.15 3.01 -18.63
CA THR A 161 -7.86 2.35 -18.36
C THR A 161 -7.36 2.69 -16.96
N ARG A 162 -6.93 1.68 -16.19
CA ARG A 162 -6.37 1.94 -14.86
C ARG A 162 -4.98 2.57 -14.95
N HIS A 163 -4.77 3.62 -14.16
CA HIS A 163 -3.50 4.30 -14.01
C HIS A 163 -3.10 4.40 -12.54
N VAL A 164 -1.79 4.53 -12.31
CA VAL A 164 -1.33 5.18 -11.08
C VAL A 164 -1.30 6.68 -11.34
N TRP A 165 -2.08 7.40 -10.55
CA TRP A 165 -2.24 8.84 -10.60
C TRP A 165 -1.22 9.51 -9.69
N PHE A 166 -0.48 10.48 -10.22
CA PHE A 166 0.36 11.37 -9.42
C PHE A 166 -0.22 12.78 -9.51
N THR A 167 -0.51 13.38 -8.36
CA THR A 167 -1.06 14.73 -8.27
C THR A 167 -0.22 15.56 -7.31
N ASN A 168 0.04 16.81 -7.65
CA ASN A 168 0.69 17.78 -6.77
C ASN A 168 -0.13 19.06 -6.78
N GLN A 169 -0.90 19.26 -5.71
CA GLN A 169 -1.71 20.45 -5.51
C GLN A 169 -0.82 21.54 -4.89
N ASP A 170 -0.44 22.52 -5.71
CA ASP A 170 0.22 23.72 -5.22
C ASP A 170 -0.80 24.82 -4.87
N GLN A 171 -0.46 25.59 -3.84
CA GLN A 171 -1.30 26.66 -3.30
C GLN A 171 -1.61 27.77 -4.34
N LYS A 172 -0.97 27.74 -5.52
CA LYS A 172 -0.99 28.78 -6.54
C LYS A 172 -1.77 28.39 -7.79
N ARG A 173 -2.70 27.42 -7.76
CA ARG A 173 -3.77 27.25 -8.79
C ARG A 173 -3.32 27.50 -10.25
N ARG A 174 -2.08 27.14 -10.62
CA ARG A 174 -1.61 27.37 -12.00
C ARG A 174 -1.21 26.13 -12.75
N ARG A 175 -0.94 25.01 -12.08
CA ARG A 175 -0.85 23.68 -12.71
C ARG A 175 -1.15 22.60 -11.67
N GLN A 176 -2.33 22.01 -11.70
CA GLN A 176 -2.48 20.65 -11.17
C GLN A 176 -1.76 19.77 -12.20
N GLU A 177 -0.51 19.42 -11.90
CA GLU A 177 0.23 18.52 -12.79
C GLU A 177 -0.20 17.10 -12.47
N HIS A 178 -0.90 16.53 -13.44
CA HIS A 178 -1.33 15.15 -13.39
C HIS A 178 -0.38 14.33 -14.28
N LEU A 179 0.35 13.40 -13.67
CA LEU A 179 1.14 12.42 -14.41
C LEU A 179 0.51 11.04 -14.25
N GLN A 180 0.37 10.34 -15.37
CA GLN A 180 -0.13 8.97 -15.41
C GLN A 180 1.05 8.01 -15.56
N GLY A 181 1.22 7.13 -14.58
CA GLY A 181 2.01 5.92 -14.77
C GLY A 181 1.13 4.82 -15.35
N ARG A 182 1.51 4.25 -16.51
CA ARG A 182 0.94 2.97 -16.95
C ARG A 182 1.61 1.84 -16.18
N ASP A 183 0.80 0.90 -15.70
CA ASP A 183 1.31 -0.38 -15.26
C ASP A 183 1.71 -1.22 -16.47
N THR A 184 3.00 -1.51 -16.61
CA THR A 184 3.51 -2.41 -17.65
C THR A 184 3.65 -3.86 -17.18
N SER A 185 3.20 -4.19 -15.96
CA SER A 185 3.31 -5.53 -15.36
C SER A 185 2.06 -6.40 -15.52
N GLN A 186 1.17 -6.08 -16.47
CA GLN A 186 0.05 -6.96 -16.81
C GLN A 186 0.57 -8.26 -17.43
N GLU A 187 0.85 -9.26 -16.59
CA GLU A 187 0.80 -10.66 -17.03
C GLU A 187 -0.66 -11.13 -17.06
N PRO A 188 -1.04 -11.93 -18.08
CA PRO A 188 -2.41 -12.40 -18.25
C PRO A 188 -2.63 -13.60 -17.32
N ASN A 189 -2.83 -13.35 -16.03
CA ASN A 189 -3.39 -14.39 -15.18
C ASN A 189 -4.28 -13.79 -14.11
N HIS A 190 -5.59 -13.98 -14.27
CA HIS A 190 -6.66 -13.56 -13.37
C HIS A 190 -6.66 -14.28 -12.01
N ASP A 191 -5.55 -14.91 -11.63
CA ASP A 191 -5.45 -15.76 -10.45
C ASP A 191 -4.54 -15.11 -9.41
N ARG A 192 -5.15 -14.38 -8.46
CA ARG A 192 -4.74 -14.11 -7.06
C ARG A 192 -3.27 -13.81 -6.73
N ALA A 193 -2.41 -13.51 -7.69
CA ALA A 193 -1.02 -13.18 -7.43
C ALA A 193 -0.95 -11.75 -6.87
N ARG A 194 -0.61 -11.62 -5.58
CA ARG A 194 -0.24 -10.34 -4.96
C ARG A 194 1.06 -9.85 -5.61
N VAL A 195 0.98 -9.17 -6.75
CA VAL A 195 2.16 -8.59 -7.40
C VAL A 195 2.54 -7.31 -6.66
N PRO A 196 3.69 -7.25 -5.98
CA PRO A 196 4.10 -6.06 -5.26
C PRO A 196 4.53 -4.98 -6.25
N ARG A 197 3.86 -3.84 -6.24
CA ARG A 197 4.18 -2.66 -7.07
C ARG A 197 5.08 -1.71 -6.28
N ARG A 198 6.11 -1.18 -6.94
CA ARG A 198 7.02 -0.19 -6.37
C ARG A 198 6.58 1.21 -6.77
N LEU A 199 6.45 2.10 -5.79
CA LEU A 199 6.18 3.52 -6.02
C LEU A 199 7.21 4.36 -5.28
N ASP A 200 7.90 5.23 -6.01
CA ASP A 200 8.93 6.13 -5.51
C ASP A 200 8.45 7.58 -5.69
N CYS A 201 8.17 8.29 -4.59
CA CYS A 201 7.84 9.71 -4.60
C CYS A 201 8.93 10.55 -3.93
N ARG A 202 9.21 11.71 -4.50
CA ARG A 202 10.16 12.69 -3.96
C ARG A 202 9.45 14.04 -3.90
N SER A 203 9.21 14.57 -2.71
CA SER A 203 8.71 15.93 -2.58
C SER A 203 9.83 16.89 -3.04
N GLY A 204 9.66 17.48 -4.22
CA GLY A 204 10.66 18.31 -4.90
C GLY A 204 11.01 17.84 -6.31
N SER A 205 10.46 16.72 -6.78
CA SER A 205 10.59 16.30 -8.19
C SER A 205 9.40 15.40 -8.58
N VAL A 206 8.21 15.98 -8.70
CA VAL A 206 7.30 15.49 -9.76
C VAL A 206 7.99 15.94 -11.04
N LEU A 207 8.61 15.00 -11.74
CA LEU A 207 9.64 15.28 -12.76
C LEU A 207 9.03 16.05 -13.95
N HIS A 208 9.71 17.14 -14.30
CA HIS A 208 9.66 17.81 -15.61
C HIS A 208 9.95 16.86 -16.76
#